data_AF-A0A3D5RX86-F1
#
_entry.id   AF-A0A3D5RX86-F1
#
_cell.length_a   1.000
_cell.length_b   1.000
_cell.length_c   1.000
_cell.angle_alpha   90.00
_cell.angle_beta   90.00
_cell.angle_gamma   90.00
#
_symmetry.space_group_name_H-M   'P 1'
#
loop_
_entity.id
_entity.type
_entity.pdbx_description
1 polymer ?
#
loop_
_entity_poly.entity_id
_entity_poly.type
_entity_poly.pdbx_seq_one_letter_code
_entity_poly.pdbx_strand_id
1 'polypeptide(L)'
;MLRVKSRHRLMCADSTVKENVDRLMNGQKADMVYTDPPYGLEKKWSGGTWASNPIYEKAKKWDVKLEQDVIDYIISLSEQVILWGANYYIVPPSRCWLIWRKTNQMQTLADFEMAWTSFDKVCKEWGSHRNVDGKRNHPTPKPIALAEWCFENYGQPKSVLDLFLGSGSTLIAAEKTNRRCFGMEIDPHYCSVILKRWEDFTGEKAVRL
;
A
#
# COMPACT_ATOMS: atom_id res chain seq x y z
N MET A 1 -12.21 14.98 0.15
CA MET A 1 -10.75 14.74 0.26
C MET A 1 -10.31 15.28 1.61
N LEU A 2 -9.31 14.70 2.26
CA LEU A 2 -8.80 15.18 3.54
C LEU A 2 -7.32 15.52 3.39
N ARG A 3 -6.92 16.65 3.96
CA ARG A 3 -5.52 17.05 4.14
C ARG A 3 -5.10 16.64 5.53
N VAL A 4 -4.05 15.83 5.58
CA VAL A 4 -3.52 15.23 6.80
C VAL A 4 -2.12 15.83 6.95
N LYS A 5 -1.93 16.76 7.91
CA LYS A 5 -0.86 17.78 7.90
C LYS A 5 -0.91 18.71 6.68
N SER A 6 -0.17 19.81 6.73
CA SER A 6 0.03 20.71 5.59
C SER A 6 0.66 20.04 4.34
N ARG A 7 1.03 18.74 4.35
CA ARG A 7 1.65 18.05 3.20
C ARG A 7 0.95 16.80 2.67
N HIS A 8 0.32 15.94 3.48
CA HIS A 8 -0.25 14.68 2.95
C HIS A 8 -1.67 14.90 2.43
N ARG A 9 -2.08 14.08 1.46
CA ARG A 9 -3.46 14.06 0.94
C ARG A 9 -3.99 12.63 1.04
N LEU A 10 -5.14 12.49 1.67
CA LEU A 10 -5.90 11.25 1.75
C LEU A 10 -7.24 11.44 1.02
N MET A 11 -7.57 10.54 0.12
CA MET A 11 -8.87 10.52 -0.57
C MET A 11 -9.57 9.18 -0.34
N CYS A 12 -10.82 9.25 0.12
CA CYS A 12 -11.71 8.10 0.08
C CYS A 12 -12.36 8.06 -1.31
N ALA A 13 -11.88 7.19 -2.20
CA ALA A 13 -12.36 7.06 -3.58
C ALA A 13 -11.86 5.77 -4.23
N ASP A 14 -12.39 5.49 -5.42
CA ASP A 14 -11.95 4.38 -6.27
C ASP A 14 -10.72 4.80 -7.11
N SER A 15 -9.60 4.10 -6.91
CA SER A 15 -8.33 4.33 -7.59
C SER A 15 -8.29 3.86 -9.04
N THR A 16 -9.29 3.08 -9.48
CA THR A 16 -9.43 2.66 -10.89
C THR A 16 -9.95 3.80 -11.78
N VAL A 17 -10.53 4.84 -11.17
CA VAL A 17 -11.04 6.04 -11.86
C VAL A 17 -9.94 7.10 -11.93
N LYS A 18 -9.42 7.37 -13.13
CA LYS A 18 -8.29 8.28 -13.38
C LYS A 18 -8.54 9.69 -12.83
N GLU A 19 -9.77 10.19 -12.93
CA GLU A 19 -10.16 11.50 -12.43
C GLU A 19 -10.01 11.61 -10.91
N ASN A 20 -10.17 10.51 -10.17
CA ASN A 20 -9.91 10.50 -8.73
C ASN A 20 -8.42 10.62 -8.44
N VAL A 21 -7.58 9.94 -9.22
CA VAL A 21 -6.12 10.05 -9.12
C VAL A 21 -5.68 11.48 -9.44
N ASP A 22 -6.20 12.07 -10.51
CA ASP A 22 -5.91 13.47 -10.88
C ASP A 22 -6.32 14.45 -9.79
N ARG A 23 -7.50 14.27 -9.19
CA ARG A 23 -7.96 15.08 -8.06
C ARG A 23 -7.06 14.90 -6.84
N LEU A 24 -6.68 13.66 -6.50
CA LEU A 24 -5.76 13.35 -5.40
C LEU A 24 -4.37 13.96 -5.61
N MET A 25 -3.90 14.02 -6.84
CA MET A 25 -2.60 14.58 -7.19
C MET A 25 -2.65 16.12 -7.36
N ASN A 26 -3.80 16.67 -7.75
CA ASN A 26 -4.05 18.11 -7.92
C ASN A 26 -2.94 18.82 -8.69
N GLY A 27 -2.63 18.29 -9.88
CA GLY A 27 -1.59 18.78 -10.78
C GLY A 27 -0.15 18.50 -10.34
N GLN A 28 0.07 17.86 -9.19
CA GLN A 28 1.39 17.43 -8.75
C GLN A 28 1.72 16.04 -9.29
N LYS A 29 3.01 15.68 -9.30
CA LYS A 29 3.47 14.32 -9.56
C LYS A 29 4.17 13.79 -8.31
N ALA A 30 4.02 12.49 -8.05
CA ALA A 30 4.78 11.82 -6.99
C ALA A 30 6.12 11.38 -7.55
N ASP A 31 7.18 11.46 -6.73
CA ASP A 31 8.49 10.97 -7.14
C ASP A 31 8.49 9.45 -7.25
N MET A 32 7.67 8.75 -6.44
CA MET A 32 7.55 7.30 -6.45
C MET A 32 6.09 6.84 -6.35
N VAL A 33 5.75 5.79 -7.11
CA VAL A 33 4.58 4.94 -6.84
C VAL A 33 5.03 3.81 -5.91
N TYR A 34 4.50 3.77 -4.70
CA TYR A 34 4.67 2.67 -3.75
C TYR A 34 3.27 2.18 -3.39
N THR A 35 2.87 1.04 -3.90
CA THR A 35 1.47 0.62 -3.85
C THR A 35 1.33 -0.90 -3.79
N ASP A 36 0.20 -1.36 -3.27
CA ASP A 36 -0.13 -2.77 -3.05
C ASP A 36 -1.57 -3.06 -3.52
N PRO A 37 -1.80 -3.22 -4.84
CA PRO A 37 -3.13 -3.45 -5.39
C PRO A 37 -3.75 -4.74 -4.85
N PRO A 38 -5.09 -4.87 -4.87
CA PRO A 38 -5.73 -6.15 -4.60
C PRO A 38 -5.25 -7.22 -5.59
N TYR A 39 -5.25 -8.49 -5.21
CA TYR A 39 -4.65 -9.58 -6.00
C TYR A 39 -5.69 -10.50 -6.64
N GLY A 40 -6.96 -10.40 -6.24
CA GLY A 40 -8.00 -11.32 -6.70
C GLY A 40 -7.98 -12.67 -6.00
N LEU A 41 -7.74 -12.68 -4.68
CA LEU A 41 -7.78 -13.89 -3.88
C LEU A 41 -9.12 -14.07 -3.16
N GLU A 42 -10.12 -13.23 -3.45
CA GLU A 42 -11.43 -13.20 -2.80
C GLU A 42 -12.13 -14.56 -2.84
N LYS A 43 -12.02 -15.28 -3.96
CA LYS A 43 -12.61 -16.62 -4.13
C LYS A 43 -11.81 -17.72 -3.41
N LYS A 44 -10.52 -17.49 -3.16
CA LYS A 44 -9.61 -18.45 -2.52
C LYS A 44 -9.66 -18.38 -1.00
N TRP A 45 -10.23 -17.32 -0.41
CA TRP A 45 -10.49 -17.23 1.02
C TRP A 45 -11.79 -17.96 1.41
N SER A 46 -11.86 -19.25 1.12
CA SER A 46 -12.99 -20.13 1.46
C SER A 46 -12.54 -21.29 2.36
N GLY A 47 -13.28 -21.49 3.48
CA GLY A 47 -13.04 -22.57 4.45
C GLY A 47 -12.15 -22.21 5.65
N GLY A 48 -12.28 -22.98 6.73
CA GLY A 48 -11.48 -22.83 7.97
C GLY A 48 -11.67 -21.50 8.71
N THR A 49 -10.63 -21.05 9.42
CA THR A 49 -10.60 -19.80 10.20
C THR A 49 -10.88 -18.54 9.37
N TRP A 50 -10.77 -18.63 8.05
CA TRP A 50 -11.03 -17.54 7.10
C TRP A 50 -12.52 -17.32 6.85
N ALA A 51 -13.33 -18.39 6.91
CA ALA A 51 -14.78 -18.31 6.72
C ALA A 51 -15.51 -17.80 7.97
N SER A 52 -14.93 -18.00 9.16
CA SER A 52 -15.57 -17.65 10.44
C SER A 52 -15.16 -16.28 10.99
N ASN A 53 -14.15 -15.61 10.42
CA ASN A 53 -13.67 -14.32 10.90
C ASN A 53 -14.23 -13.16 10.03
N PRO A 54 -15.05 -12.25 10.60
CA PRO A 54 -15.73 -11.17 9.87
C PRO A 54 -14.80 -10.22 9.11
N ILE A 55 -13.53 -10.13 9.51
CA ILE A 55 -12.54 -9.30 8.82
C ILE A 55 -12.35 -9.79 7.37
N TYR A 56 -12.41 -11.10 7.11
CA TYR A 56 -12.23 -11.65 5.77
C TYR A 56 -13.47 -11.57 4.89
N GLU A 57 -14.68 -11.51 5.47
CA GLU A 57 -15.90 -11.21 4.70
C GLU A 57 -15.84 -9.82 4.09
N LYS A 58 -15.34 -8.83 4.83
CA LYS A 58 -15.09 -7.49 4.30
C LYS A 58 -13.98 -7.51 3.25
N ALA A 59 -12.93 -8.28 3.50
CA ALA A 59 -11.78 -8.38 2.61
C ALA A 59 -12.12 -8.89 1.20
N LYS A 60 -13.07 -9.82 1.11
CA LYS A 60 -13.58 -10.33 -0.19
C LYS A 60 -14.21 -9.25 -1.08
N LYS A 61 -14.68 -8.14 -0.51
CA LYS A 61 -15.32 -7.06 -1.28
C LYS A 61 -14.32 -6.17 -2.01
N TRP A 62 -13.10 -6.04 -1.48
CA TRP A 62 -12.07 -5.17 -2.06
C TRP A 62 -10.90 -5.94 -2.67
N ASP A 63 -10.67 -7.21 -2.33
CA ASP A 63 -9.61 -8.03 -2.94
C ASP A 63 -10.03 -8.62 -4.31
N VAL A 64 -10.61 -7.79 -5.17
CA VAL A 64 -10.94 -8.14 -6.55
C VAL A 64 -9.74 -7.81 -7.42
N LYS A 65 -9.33 -8.74 -8.29
CA LYS A 65 -8.20 -8.52 -9.20
C LYS A 65 -8.45 -7.30 -10.07
N LEU A 66 -7.46 -6.42 -10.19
CA LEU A 66 -7.53 -5.30 -11.13
C LEU A 66 -7.34 -5.77 -12.57
N GLU A 67 -7.95 -5.04 -13.50
CA GLU A 67 -7.66 -5.19 -14.91
C GLU A 67 -6.22 -4.74 -15.22
N GLN A 68 -5.61 -5.35 -16.23
CA GLN A 68 -4.19 -5.14 -16.54
C GLN A 68 -3.89 -3.70 -16.98
N ASP A 69 -4.82 -3.05 -17.68
CA ASP A 69 -4.68 -1.66 -18.13
C ASP A 69 -4.64 -0.66 -16.96
N VAL A 70 -5.31 -0.97 -15.85
CA VAL A 70 -5.23 -0.20 -14.60
C VAL A 70 -3.83 -0.34 -14.00
N ILE A 71 -3.25 -1.54 -13.99
CA ILE A 71 -1.87 -1.76 -13.50
C ILE A 71 -0.86 -1.02 -14.38
N ASP A 72 -1.00 -1.10 -15.70
CA ASP A 72 -0.12 -0.41 -16.64
C ASP A 72 -0.20 1.11 -16.45
N TYR A 73 -1.42 1.64 -16.23
CA TYR A 73 -1.62 3.03 -15.86
C TYR A 73 -0.92 3.38 -14.54
N ILE A 74 -1.07 2.58 -13.49
CA ILE A 74 -0.41 2.80 -12.19
C ILE A 74 1.12 2.84 -12.36
N ILE A 75 1.69 1.92 -13.11
CA ILE A 75 3.15 1.88 -13.40
C ILE A 75 3.57 3.16 -14.14
N SER A 76 2.74 3.71 -15.02
CA SER A 76 3.06 4.93 -15.77
C SER A 76 3.05 6.23 -14.94
N LEU A 77 2.52 6.21 -13.72
CA LEU A 77 2.36 7.42 -12.89
C LEU A 77 3.68 7.97 -12.32
N SER A 78 4.75 7.17 -12.33
CA SER A 78 6.09 7.61 -11.95
C SER A 78 7.17 6.78 -12.66
N GLU A 79 8.36 7.37 -12.83
CA GLU A 79 9.55 6.64 -13.24
C GLU A 79 10.09 5.71 -12.12
N GLN A 80 9.77 6.01 -10.86
CA GLN A 80 10.14 5.18 -9.71
C GLN A 80 8.92 4.42 -9.21
N VAL A 81 8.94 3.10 -9.34
CA VAL A 81 7.80 2.25 -8.99
C VAL A 81 8.25 1.09 -8.13
N ILE A 82 7.51 0.85 -7.05
CA ILE A 82 7.56 -0.37 -6.23
C ILE A 82 6.11 -0.88 -6.14
N LEU A 83 5.84 -1.98 -6.84
CA LEU A 83 4.52 -2.60 -6.94
C LEU A 83 4.51 -3.93 -6.20
N TRP A 84 3.91 -3.96 -5.02
CA TRP A 84 3.77 -5.20 -4.25
C TRP A 84 2.69 -6.12 -4.86
N GLY A 85 2.90 -7.43 -4.75
CA GLY A 85 2.04 -8.43 -5.37
C GLY A 85 2.09 -8.46 -6.89
N ALA A 86 3.11 -7.86 -7.50
CA ALA A 86 3.27 -7.83 -8.95
C ALA A 86 3.31 -9.21 -9.62
N ASN A 87 3.61 -10.28 -8.87
CA ASN A 87 3.55 -11.66 -9.35
C ASN A 87 2.13 -12.14 -9.71
N TYR A 88 1.08 -11.36 -9.41
CA TYR A 88 -0.30 -11.62 -9.84
C TYR A 88 -0.67 -10.92 -11.15
N TYR A 89 0.23 -10.10 -11.69
CA TYR A 89 0.04 -9.24 -12.85
C TYR A 89 1.12 -9.46 -13.91
N ILE A 90 0.89 -8.95 -15.12
CA ILE A 90 1.94 -8.87 -16.14
C ILE A 90 2.71 -7.58 -15.87
N VAL A 91 4.02 -7.69 -15.68
CA VAL A 91 4.91 -6.55 -15.45
C VAL A 91 6.14 -6.64 -16.35
N PRO A 92 6.78 -5.50 -16.71
CA PRO A 92 7.99 -5.52 -17.51
C PRO A 92 9.12 -6.35 -16.86
N PRO A 93 10.10 -6.85 -17.63
CA PRO A 93 11.29 -7.46 -17.06
C PRO A 93 12.00 -6.50 -16.09
N SER A 94 12.37 -7.01 -14.92
CA SER A 94 13.16 -6.25 -13.94
C SER A 94 14.18 -7.15 -13.28
N ARG A 95 15.39 -6.61 -13.09
CA ARG A 95 16.44 -7.25 -12.29
C ARG A 95 16.34 -6.92 -10.80
N CYS A 96 15.48 -5.97 -10.43
CA CYS A 96 15.25 -5.57 -9.05
C CYS A 96 13.85 -5.98 -8.60
N TRP A 97 13.78 -7.15 -7.98
CA TRP A 97 12.62 -7.57 -7.19
C TRP A 97 12.92 -7.38 -5.71
N LEU A 98 11.91 -6.99 -4.93
CA LEU A 98 11.99 -6.91 -3.47
C LEU A 98 11.19 -8.03 -2.86
N ILE A 99 11.72 -8.65 -1.81
CA ILE A 99 11.06 -9.70 -1.06
C ILE A 99 10.81 -9.20 0.36
N TRP A 100 9.56 -9.22 0.81
CA TRP A 100 9.26 -9.16 2.25
C TRP A 100 9.15 -10.58 2.79
N ARG A 101 10.19 -11.05 3.47
CA ARG A 101 10.17 -12.34 4.17
C ARG A 101 9.51 -12.19 5.54
N LYS A 102 8.56 -13.07 5.84
CA LYS A 102 7.81 -13.06 7.08
C LYS A 102 8.42 -14.07 8.06
N THR A 103 9.09 -13.59 9.10
CA THR A 103 9.95 -14.41 9.98
C THR A 103 9.20 -15.34 10.93
N ASN A 104 7.94 -15.04 11.27
CA ASN A 104 7.04 -15.91 12.05
C ASN A 104 6.19 -16.78 11.12
N GLN A 105 6.84 -17.67 10.36
CA GLN A 105 6.21 -18.54 9.37
C GLN A 105 5.06 -19.38 9.96
N MET A 106 4.03 -19.59 9.15
CA MET A 106 2.86 -20.38 9.51
C MET A 106 2.51 -21.26 8.32
N GLN A 107 2.21 -22.54 8.56
CA GLN A 107 1.97 -23.52 7.50
C GLN A 107 0.86 -23.11 6.51
N THR A 108 -0.09 -22.28 6.95
CA THR A 108 -1.27 -21.90 6.19
C THR A 108 -1.17 -20.52 5.53
N LEU A 109 -0.03 -19.83 5.63
CA LEU A 109 0.17 -18.48 5.11
C LEU A 109 1.40 -18.40 4.20
N ALA A 110 1.37 -17.52 3.20
CA ALA A 110 2.53 -17.24 2.36
C ALA A 110 3.70 -16.72 3.21
N ASP A 111 4.89 -17.31 3.04
CA ASP A 111 6.12 -16.99 3.78
C ASP A 111 6.77 -15.68 3.37
N PHE A 112 6.46 -15.20 2.17
CA PHE A 112 6.94 -13.93 1.69
C PHE A 112 5.93 -13.28 0.73
N GLU A 113 6.14 -12.00 0.49
CA GLU A 113 5.50 -11.24 -0.57
C GLU A 113 6.57 -10.64 -1.46
N MET A 114 6.23 -10.43 -2.74
CA MET A 114 7.17 -9.93 -3.75
C MET A 114 6.73 -8.57 -4.26
N ALA A 115 7.68 -7.70 -4.57
CA ALA A 115 7.45 -6.46 -5.30
C ALA A 115 8.28 -6.42 -6.58
N TRP A 116 7.63 -6.07 -7.69
CA TRP A 116 8.34 -5.62 -8.88
C TRP A 116 8.78 -4.17 -8.68
N THR A 117 9.92 -3.80 -9.27
CA THR A 117 10.36 -2.41 -9.27
C THR A 117 10.89 -1.96 -10.62
N SER A 118 10.79 -0.66 -10.89
CA SER A 118 11.39 -0.03 -12.08
C SER A 118 12.91 0.21 -11.95
N PHE A 119 13.52 -0.12 -10.81
CA PHE A 119 14.92 0.18 -10.55
C PHE A 119 15.87 -0.79 -11.24
N ASP A 120 16.95 -0.24 -11.79
CA ASP A 120 18.11 -1.00 -12.25
C ASP A 120 19.04 -1.35 -11.06
N LYS A 121 18.63 -2.34 -10.25
CA LYS A 121 19.39 -2.83 -9.10
C LYS A 121 19.27 -4.36 -8.98
N VAL A 122 20.08 -4.97 -8.13
CA VAL A 122 19.93 -6.39 -7.80
C VAL A 122 18.72 -6.63 -6.91
N CYS A 123 18.16 -7.84 -6.97
CA CYS A 123 17.12 -8.32 -6.05
C CYS A 123 17.58 -8.23 -4.58
N LYS A 124 16.66 -7.88 -3.67
CA LYS A 124 16.91 -7.77 -2.23
C LYS A 124 15.74 -8.34 -1.42
N GLU A 125 16.07 -8.82 -0.22
CA GLU A 125 15.09 -9.28 0.77
C GLU A 125 15.16 -8.41 2.01
N TRP A 126 14.00 -8.15 2.61
CA TRP A 126 13.86 -7.59 3.96
C TRP A 126 12.94 -8.47 4.80
N GLY A 127 13.36 -8.75 6.05
CA GLY A 127 12.67 -9.69 6.94
C GLY A 127 12.03 -9.03 8.15
N SER A 128 10.79 -9.41 8.48
CA SER A 128 10.14 -9.05 9.77
C SER A 128 9.01 -10.01 10.15
N HIS A 129 8.55 -9.92 11.40
CA HIS A 129 7.35 -10.65 11.81
C HIS A 129 6.09 -10.05 11.15
N ARG A 130 5.11 -10.91 10.82
CA ARG A 130 3.72 -10.50 10.53
C ARG A 130 3.16 -9.83 11.79
N ASN A 131 2.36 -8.76 11.61
CA ASN A 131 1.66 -8.07 12.70
C ASN A 131 2.57 -7.67 13.88
N VAL A 132 3.67 -6.97 13.58
CA VAL A 132 4.68 -6.53 14.59
C VAL A 132 4.03 -5.84 15.79
N ASP A 133 2.94 -5.09 15.58
CA ASP A 133 2.28 -4.31 16.64
C ASP A 133 1.21 -5.12 17.43
N GLY A 134 0.98 -6.39 17.08
CA GLY A 134 -0.04 -7.27 17.70
C GLY A 134 -1.51 -6.87 17.47
N LYS A 135 -1.77 -5.64 17.00
CA LYS A 135 -3.11 -5.10 16.74
C LYS A 135 -3.55 -5.41 15.31
N ARG A 136 -4.53 -6.31 15.15
CA ARG A 136 -5.03 -6.76 13.85
C ARG A 136 -6.26 -5.95 13.41
N ASN A 137 -6.05 -4.66 13.14
CA ASN A 137 -7.12 -3.75 12.67
C ASN A 137 -7.35 -3.83 11.14
N HIS A 138 -6.51 -4.59 10.44
CA HIS A 138 -6.62 -4.93 9.02
C HIS A 138 -6.24 -6.41 8.87
N PRO A 139 -6.80 -7.15 7.89
CA PRO A 139 -6.48 -8.57 7.72
C PRO A 139 -5.01 -8.83 7.38
N THR A 140 -4.41 -7.95 6.59
CA THR A 140 -3.07 -8.09 5.98
C THR A 140 -2.23 -6.80 6.02
N PRO A 141 -1.96 -6.20 7.20
CA PRO A 141 -1.19 -4.97 7.24
C PRO A 141 0.29 -5.22 6.90
N LYS A 142 0.83 -4.49 5.91
CA LYS A 142 2.29 -4.40 5.73
C LYS A 142 2.93 -3.61 6.89
N PRO A 143 4.13 -3.99 7.37
CA PRO A 143 4.84 -3.22 8.39
C PRO A 143 5.22 -1.83 7.90
N ILE A 144 5.12 -0.81 8.76
CA ILE A 144 5.57 0.56 8.46
C ILE A 144 7.05 0.55 8.05
N ALA A 145 7.89 -0.20 8.78
CA ALA A 145 9.32 -0.30 8.52
C ALA A 145 9.67 -0.85 7.13
N LEU A 146 8.78 -1.62 6.49
CA LEU A 146 9.01 -2.10 5.13
C LEU A 146 8.98 -0.95 4.13
N ALA A 147 8.03 -0.01 4.27
CA ALA A 147 7.95 1.18 3.44
C ALA A 147 9.13 2.12 3.71
N GLU A 148 9.51 2.32 4.98
CA GLU A 148 10.70 3.12 5.36
C GLU A 148 11.97 2.58 4.70
N TRP A 149 12.20 1.27 4.80
CA TRP A 149 13.33 0.60 4.14
C TRP A 149 13.32 0.82 2.63
N CYS A 150 12.16 0.71 1.98
CA CYS A 150 12.04 0.97 0.54
C CYS A 150 12.41 2.43 0.21
N PHE A 151 11.88 3.39 0.96
CA PHE A 151 12.11 4.81 0.67
C PHE A 151 13.56 5.25 0.87
N GLU A 152 14.26 4.65 1.82
CA GLU A 152 15.67 4.94 2.12
C GLU A 152 16.63 4.32 1.09
N ASN A 153 16.33 3.13 0.61
CA ASN A 153 17.24 2.34 -0.24
C ASN A 153 16.99 2.52 -1.75
N TYR A 154 15.83 3.07 -2.14
CA TYR A 154 15.41 3.15 -3.53
C TYR A 154 14.93 4.55 -3.88
N GLY A 155 15.65 5.22 -4.80
CA GLY A 155 15.29 6.51 -5.39
C GLY A 155 15.27 7.74 -4.45
N GLN A 156 15.18 7.52 -3.13
CA GLN A 156 15.06 8.57 -2.11
C GLN A 156 13.96 9.60 -2.45
N PRO A 157 12.72 9.16 -2.71
CA PRO A 157 11.64 10.04 -3.13
C PRO A 157 11.35 11.08 -2.05
N LYS A 158 10.94 12.29 -2.43
CA LYS A 158 10.39 13.30 -1.50
C LYS A 158 8.88 13.15 -1.36
N SER A 159 8.24 12.48 -2.32
CA SER A 159 6.80 12.23 -2.36
C SER A 159 6.49 10.83 -2.88
N VAL A 160 5.48 10.19 -2.29
CA VAL A 160 5.02 8.84 -2.63
C VAL A 160 3.53 8.83 -2.93
N LEU A 161 3.13 8.05 -3.91
CA LEU A 161 1.74 7.74 -4.25
C LEU A 161 1.44 6.29 -3.88
N ASP A 162 0.42 6.10 -3.05
CA ASP A 162 -0.16 4.81 -2.71
C ASP A 162 -1.66 4.84 -3.01
N LEU A 163 -2.09 4.00 -3.95
CA LEU A 163 -3.47 3.95 -4.42
C LEU A 163 -4.31 2.91 -3.70
N PHE A 164 -3.69 2.12 -2.81
CA PHE A 164 -4.35 1.07 -2.03
C PHE A 164 -3.81 1.08 -0.60
N LEU A 165 -4.01 2.23 0.08
CA LEU A 165 -3.41 2.51 1.39
C LEU A 165 -3.74 1.46 2.47
N GLY A 166 -4.89 0.80 2.36
CA GLY A 166 -5.39 -0.15 3.35
C GLY A 166 -5.40 0.48 4.74
N SER A 167 -4.60 -0.08 5.65
CA SER A 167 -4.51 0.44 7.03
C SER A 167 -3.67 1.71 7.21
N GLY A 168 -3.00 2.21 6.16
CA GLY A 168 -2.23 3.47 6.19
C GLY A 168 -0.75 3.37 6.52
N SER A 169 -0.14 2.18 6.44
CA SER A 169 1.28 2.01 6.77
C SER A 169 2.20 2.92 5.94
N THR A 170 1.90 3.10 4.65
CA THR A 170 2.63 4.00 3.75
C THR A 170 2.57 5.45 4.20
N LEU A 171 1.39 5.93 4.62
CA LEU A 171 1.22 7.31 5.09
C LEU A 171 2.04 7.56 6.37
N ILE A 172 2.02 6.64 7.32
CA ILE A 172 2.82 6.76 8.55
C ILE A 172 4.33 6.69 8.26
N ALA A 173 4.77 5.80 7.36
CA ALA A 173 6.16 5.72 6.94
C ALA A 173 6.62 7.03 6.26
N ALA A 174 5.77 7.62 5.42
CA ALA A 174 6.06 8.91 4.80
C ALA A 174 6.17 10.03 5.85
N GLU A 175 5.29 10.07 6.85
CA GLU A 175 5.39 11.04 7.95
C GLU A 175 6.71 10.87 8.71
N LYS A 176 7.03 9.64 9.16
CA LYS A 176 8.26 9.30 9.91
C LYS A 176 9.53 9.67 9.16
N THR A 177 9.51 9.55 7.85
CA THR A 177 10.69 9.75 7.01
C THR A 177 10.70 11.07 6.25
N ASN A 178 9.87 12.03 6.68
CA ASN A 178 9.79 13.38 6.15
C ASN A 178 9.43 13.48 4.65
N ARG A 179 8.61 12.56 4.16
CA ARG A 179 8.10 12.51 2.78
C ARG A 179 6.64 12.93 2.70
N ARG A 180 6.21 13.43 1.55
CA ARG A 180 4.78 13.66 1.25
C ARG A 180 4.14 12.34 0.81
N CYS A 181 2.89 12.10 1.22
CA CYS A 181 2.11 10.96 0.76
C CYS A 181 0.84 11.47 0.07
N PHE A 182 0.59 10.97 -1.14
CA PHE A 182 -0.69 10.98 -1.81
C PHE A 182 -1.29 9.59 -1.66
N GLY A 183 -2.44 9.53 -1.02
CA GLY A 183 -3.01 8.27 -0.58
C GLY A 183 -4.47 8.13 -0.97
N MET A 184 -4.84 6.98 -1.52
CA MET A 184 -6.24 6.61 -1.77
C MET A 184 -6.61 5.32 -1.06
N GLU A 185 -7.84 5.28 -0.54
CA GLU A 185 -8.44 4.08 0.04
C GLU A 185 -9.94 4.08 -0.29
N ILE A 186 -10.46 2.95 -0.75
CA ILE A 186 -11.86 2.86 -1.20
C ILE A 186 -12.83 2.72 -0.02
N ASP A 187 -12.41 2.05 1.06
CA ASP A 187 -13.27 1.81 2.23
C ASP A 187 -13.23 3.02 3.20
N PRO A 188 -14.36 3.70 3.43
CA PRO A 188 -14.44 4.80 4.39
C PRO A 188 -14.04 4.40 5.82
N HIS A 189 -14.23 3.13 6.20
CA HIS A 189 -13.78 2.61 7.49
C HIS A 189 -12.26 2.67 7.59
N TYR A 190 -11.55 2.18 6.56
CA TYR A 190 -10.08 2.22 6.56
C TYR A 190 -9.55 3.65 6.43
N CYS A 191 -10.21 4.53 5.68
CA CYS A 191 -9.90 5.97 5.72
C CYS A 191 -9.95 6.51 7.15
N SER A 192 -10.97 6.15 7.93
CA SER A 192 -11.10 6.58 9.33
C SER A 192 -9.99 5.98 10.22
N VAL A 193 -9.60 4.72 9.99
CA VAL A 193 -8.46 4.08 10.66
C VAL A 193 -7.15 4.80 10.34
N ILE A 194 -6.90 5.13 9.07
CA ILE A 194 -5.70 5.85 8.62
C ILE A 194 -5.60 7.21 9.32
N LEU A 195 -6.68 7.98 9.32
CA LEU A 195 -6.74 9.29 10.00
C LEU A 195 -6.43 9.14 11.48
N LYS A 196 -7.14 8.24 12.18
CA LYS A 196 -6.92 8.05 13.62
C LYS A 196 -5.48 7.66 13.91
N ARG A 197 -4.89 6.73 13.15
CA ARG A 197 -3.50 6.31 13.31
C ARG A 197 -2.53 7.48 13.13
N TRP A 198 -2.77 8.33 12.14
CA TRP A 198 -1.92 9.49 11.90
C TRP A 198 -2.09 10.57 12.98
N GLU A 199 -3.32 10.85 13.43
CA GLU A 199 -3.59 11.80 14.50
C GLU A 199 -2.99 11.31 15.83
N ASP A 200 -3.14 10.03 16.16
CA ASP A 200 -2.52 9.42 17.34
C ASP A 200 -0.99 9.48 17.26
N PHE A 201 -0.41 9.32 16.07
CA PHE A 201 1.04 9.33 15.86
C PHE A 201 1.65 10.74 15.94
N THR A 202 0.97 11.74 15.37
CA THR A 202 1.49 13.11 15.26
C THR A 202 1.00 14.07 16.35
N GLY A 203 -0.13 13.76 16.99
CA GLY A 203 -0.85 14.68 17.86
C GLY A 203 -1.59 15.81 17.11
N GLU A 204 -1.53 15.83 15.78
CA GLU A 204 -2.20 16.83 14.94
C GLU A 204 -3.64 16.40 14.56
N LYS A 205 -4.39 17.30 13.92
CA LYS A 205 -5.74 17.04 13.41
C LYS A 205 -5.83 17.14 11.89
N ALA A 206 -6.51 16.19 11.28
CA ALA A 206 -6.78 16.22 9.85
C ALA A 206 -7.81 17.30 9.52
N VAL A 207 -7.64 17.97 8.38
CA VAL A 207 -8.52 19.02 7.89
C VAL A 207 -9.20 18.55 6.60
N ARG A 208 -10.51 18.74 6.50
CA ARG A 208 -11.24 18.44 5.27
C ARG A 208 -10.97 19.51 4.21
N LEU A 209 -10.66 19.06 2.99
CA LEU A 209 -10.54 19.90 1.79
C LEU A 209 -11.83 19.85 0.97
#